data_AF-A0A2V7GUG6-F1
#
_entry.id   AF-A0A2V7GUG6-F1
#
_cell.length_a   1.000
_cell.length_b   1.000
_cell.length_c   1.000
_cell.angle_alpha   90.00
_cell.angle_beta   90.00
_cell.angle_gamma   90.00
#
_symmetry.space_group_name_H-M   'P 1'
#
loop_
_entity.id
_entity.type
_entity.pdbx_description
1 polymer ?
#
loop_
_entity_poly.entity_id
_entity_poly.type
_entity_poly.pdbx_seq_one_letter_code
_entity_poly.pdbx_strand_id
1 'polypeptide(L)'
;MSRRRASLVARAAIACLAACSENPVSQKGGPPLPRTVIVSEPVHPLVPARVVGGTMSTSVAAGDSVVYVSAAPLTAPQGVLAVIRNRASPNSISAPVIDGGFDPEPVPAVVGDTIEVVITDNSGVTVVRVLTTVTATIPPVVVRTEPPKKKIDVPLNTVISVVFSEPVAAPTLTPTSVELRQGPTVIPGTVRFRDSGDYVVEFVPATPLAPNTDYQLSVSQAVKSITGLALESPVSVDFTTGTEVEGPVAVVAVFPETALVQVGSAAQLRARGPGHHHGRDGRC
;
A
#
# COMPACT_ATOMS: atom_id res chain seq x y z
N MET A 1 35.88 38.15 -75.83
CA MET A 1 34.50 38.69 -75.83
C MET A 1 33.57 37.67 -76.47
N SER A 2 32.34 37.56 -75.96
CA SER A 2 31.18 36.88 -76.59
C SER A 2 30.92 35.40 -76.24
N ARG A 3 29.88 35.24 -75.39
CA ARG A 3 28.78 34.26 -75.45
C ARG A 3 29.09 32.78 -75.18
N ARG A 4 28.92 32.40 -73.90
CA ARG A 4 28.60 31.03 -73.48
C ARG A 4 27.19 30.66 -73.97
N ARG A 5 27.10 29.49 -74.62
CA ARG A 5 25.86 28.87 -75.09
C ARG A 5 25.13 28.18 -73.94
N ALA A 6 23.83 28.41 -73.87
CA ALA A 6 22.87 27.64 -73.09
C ALA A 6 22.57 26.30 -73.78
N SER A 7 22.42 25.23 -73.01
CA SER A 7 21.55 24.08 -73.32
C SER A 7 21.31 23.23 -72.08
N LEU A 8 20.02 23.08 -71.77
CA LEU A 8 19.28 22.04 -71.02
C LEU A 8 20.07 20.98 -70.25
N VAL A 9 19.65 20.72 -68.99
CA VAL A 9 18.84 19.53 -68.62
C VAL A 9 17.99 19.89 -67.40
N ALA A 10 16.70 19.54 -67.47
CA ALA A 10 15.71 19.71 -66.42
C ALA A 10 15.63 18.46 -65.53
N ARG A 11 15.13 18.69 -64.31
CA ARG A 11 14.56 17.75 -63.31
C ARG A 11 15.54 17.08 -62.33
N ALA A 12 15.52 17.60 -61.11
CA ALA A 12 15.38 16.77 -59.92
C ALA A 12 14.56 17.55 -58.87
N ALA A 13 13.41 17.00 -58.51
CA ALA A 13 12.69 17.36 -57.31
C ALA A 13 13.52 16.95 -56.08
N ILE A 14 13.34 17.62 -54.93
CA ILE A 14 13.17 17.00 -53.60
C ILE A 14 13.19 18.09 -52.51
N ALA A 15 12.09 18.06 -51.74
CA ALA A 15 11.90 18.34 -50.31
C ALA A 15 12.27 19.71 -49.69
N CYS A 16 11.23 20.26 -49.05
CA CYS A 16 11.24 21.36 -48.09
C CYS A 16 12.37 21.26 -47.06
N LEU A 17 13.12 22.35 -46.90
CA LEU A 17 13.94 22.59 -45.71
C LEU A 17 13.01 22.93 -44.54
N ALA A 18 12.66 21.91 -43.75
CA ALA A 18 12.17 22.09 -42.40
C ALA A 18 13.33 22.61 -41.53
N ALA A 19 13.35 23.90 -41.26
CA ALA A 19 14.12 24.45 -40.15
C ALA A 19 13.35 24.17 -38.86
N CYS A 20 13.51 22.95 -38.33
CA CYS A 20 13.01 22.59 -37.01
C CYS A 20 13.85 23.31 -35.95
N SER A 21 13.22 24.26 -35.27
CA SER A 21 13.60 24.69 -33.93
C SER A 21 13.46 23.46 -33.01
N GLU A 22 14.58 22.83 -32.65
CA GLU A 22 14.60 21.83 -31.59
C GLU A 22 14.53 22.55 -30.24
N ASN A 23 13.29 22.81 -29.82
CA ASN A 23 12.97 22.98 -28.41
C ASN A 23 13.36 21.68 -27.68
N PRO A 24 14.17 21.74 -26.60
CA PRO A 24 14.28 20.60 -25.71
C PRO A 24 12.91 20.41 -25.04
N VAL A 25 12.17 19.42 -25.51
CA VAL A 25 10.95 18.96 -24.85
C VAL A 25 11.32 18.63 -23.41
N SER A 26 10.73 19.39 -22.49
CA SER A 26 10.62 19.05 -21.08
C SER A 26 10.15 17.60 -20.95
N GLN A 27 11.06 16.69 -20.64
CA GLN A 27 10.66 15.47 -19.95
C GLN A 27 10.42 15.84 -18.49
N LYS A 28 9.22 16.38 -18.24
CA LYS A 28 8.60 16.34 -16.93
C LYS A 28 8.31 14.87 -16.64
N GLY A 29 9.32 14.17 -16.12
CA GLY A 29 9.17 12.84 -15.55
C GLY A 29 8.30 12.94 -14.30
N GLY A 30 6.98 12.91 -14.49
CA GLY A 30 6.10 12.44 -13.42
C GLY A 30 6.33 10.94 -13.27
N PRO A 31 6.45 10.39 -12.05
CA PRO A 31 6.66 8.97 -11.89
C PRO A 31 5.43 8.20 -12.41
N PRO A 32 5.57 7.29 -13.38
CA PRO A 32 4.57 6.26 -13.57
C PRO A 32 4.72 5.30 -12.39
N LEU A 33 3.80 5.33 -11.42
CA LEU A 33 3.75 4.28 -10.37
C LEU A 33 3.62 2.93 -11.09
N PRO A 34 4.61 2.03 -10.99
CA PRO A 34 4.49 0.72 -11.59
C PRO A 34 3.47 -0.09 -10.79
N ARG A 35 2.63 -0.81 -11.53
CA ARG A 35 1.65 -1.79 -11.01
C ARG A 35 2.39 -3.01 -10.45
N THR A 36 3.15 -2.81 -9.37
CA THR A 36 4.14 -3.77 -8.88
C THR A 36 4.24 -3.77 -7.35
N VAL A 37 4.84 -4.84 -6.84
CA VAL A 37 5.40 -4.95 -5.48
C VAL A 37 6.21 -3.68 -5.15
N ILE A 38 6.02 -3.18 -3.93
CA ILE A 38 6.69 -2.00 -3.37
C ILE A 38 7.75 -2.52 -2.40
N VAL A 39 8.96 -1.95 -2.48
CA VAL A 39 10.03 -2.19 -1.52
C VAL A 39 10.49 -0.83 -1.00
N SER A 40 10.48 -0.64 0.31
CA SER A 40 10.93 0.60 0.94
C SER A 40 12.44 0.76 0.84
N GLU A 41 12.92 1.95 1.20
CA GLU A 41 14.32 2.11 1.55
C GLU A 41 14.65 1.33 2.84
N PRO A 42 15.94 1.01 3.08
CA PRO A 42 16.33 0.36 4.30
C PRO A 42 16.23 1.29 5.49
N VAL A 43 15.55 0.83 6.53
CA VAL A 43 15.43 1.51 7.80
C VAL A 43 16.17 0.73 8.88
N HIS A 44 16.82 1.47 9.77
CA HIS A 44 17.38 0.90 10.98
C HIS A 44 16.32 1.04 12.09
N PRO A 45 15.88 -0.06 12.72
CA PRO A 45 14.97 0.06 13.85
C PRO A 45 15.65 0.93 14.92
N LEU A 46 14.94 1.99 15.34
CA LEU A 46 15.42 2.89 16.39
C LEU A 46 15.49 2.09 17.71
N VAL A 47 16.65 1.52 18.04
CA VAL A 47 16.87 0.95 19.37
C VAL A 47 16.89 2.13 20.36
N PRO A 48 16.02 2.18 21.38
CA PRO A 48 16.10 3.24 22.38
C PRO A 48 17.46 3.18 23.06
N ALA A 49 18.15 4.33 23.15
CA ALA A 49 19.45 4.43 23.80
C ALA A 49 19.33 3.94 25.27
N ARG A 50 19.89 2.78 25.57
CA ARG A 50 19.96 2.26 26.93
C ARG A 50 21.11 2.97 27.65
N VAL A 51 20.79 3.86 28.58
CA VAL A 51 21.79 4.47 29.47
C VAL A 51 22.24 3.43 30.49
N VAL A 52 23.40 2.82 30.27
CA VAL A 52 24.13 2.08 31.30
C VAL A 52 25.33 2.90 31.71
N GLY A 53 25.26 3.54 32.88
CA GLY A 53 26.40 4.15 33.56
C GLY A 53 27.04 5.37 32.86
N GLY A 54 26.45 6.55 33.05
CA GLY A 54 27.17 7.84 33.15
C GLY A 54 28.05 8.32 31.99
N THR A 55 28.10 7.60 30.87
CA THR A 55 28.86 7.98 29.67
C THR A 55 27.97 7.77 28.46
N MET A 56 27.71 8.84 27.71
CA MET A 56 27.05 8.78 26.40
C MET A 56 27.99 8.04 25.44
N SER A 57 27.93 6.72 25.43
CA SER A 57 28.45 5.92 24.32
C SER A 57 27.37 5.84 23.26
N THR A 58 27.58 6.48 22.11
CA THR A 58 26.76 6.27 20.91
C THR A 58 27.09 4.91 20.31
N SER A 59 26.74 3.83 21.01
CA SER A 59 26.61 2.53 20.35
C SER A 59 25.21 2.49 19.74
N VAL A 60 25.08 2.95 18.50
CA VAL A 60 24.07 2.39 17.60
C VAL A 60 24.45 0.92 17.52
N ALA A 61 23.80 0.07 18.33
CA ALA A 61 23.81 -1.35 18.03
C ALA A 61 23.24 -1.43 16.62
N ALA A 62 24.05 -1.85 15.66
CA ALA A 62 23.61 -2.11 14.31
C ALA A 62 22.53 -3.19 14.40
N GLY A 63 21.27 -2.77 14.57
CA GLY A 63 20.16 -3.61 14.20
C GLY A 63 20.32 -3.85 12.71
N ASP A 64 20.15 -5.10 12.28
CA ASP A 64 20.19 -5.44 10.87
C ASP A 64 19.26 -4.49 10.10
N SER A 65 19.76 -3.93 9.01
CA SER A 65 18.99 -3.07 8.11
C SER A 65 17.76 -3.83 7.61
N VAL A 66 16.57 -3.24 7.74
CA VAL A 66 15.29 -3.85 7.33
C VAL A 66 14.67 -3.02 6.21
N VAL A 67 14.18 -3.68 5.18
CA VAL A 67 13.28 -3.08 4.18
C VAL A 67 11.88 -3.62 4.39
N TYR A 68 10.87 -2.84 4.03
CA TYR A 68 9.48 -3.27 4.05
C TYR A 68 9.03 -3.60 2.64
N VAL A 69 8.42 -4.76 2.47
CA VAL A 69 7.92 -5.25 1.18
C VAL A 69 6.41 -5.34 1.26
N SER A 70 5.71 -4.71 0.32
CA SER A 70 4.23 -4.71 0.27
C SER A 70 3.73 -4.82 -1.16
N ALA A 71 2.43 -5.07 -1.32
CA ALA A 71 1.78 -4.94 -2.62
C ALA A 71 0.40 -4.31 -2.47
N ALA A 72 0.10 -3.33 -3.32
CA ALA A 72 -1.23 -2.74 -3.37
C ALA A 72 -2.28 -3.79 -3.78
N PRO A 73 -3.55 -3.64 -3.35
CA PRO A 73 -4.65 -4.47 -3.83
C PRO A 73 -4.69 -4.55 -5.36
N LEU A 74 -5.19 -5.69 -5.87
CA LEU A 74 -5.27 -6.03 -7.29
C LEU A 74 -3.92 -6.25 -8.01
N THR A 75 -2.79 -6.24 -7.30
CA THR A 75 -1.49 -6.61 -7.89
C THR A 75 -1.48 -8.07 -8.34
N ALA A 76 -2.07 -8.96 -7.55
CA ALA A 76 -2.23 -10.38 -7.85
C ALA A 76 -3.65 -10.85 -7.50
N PRO A 77 -4.68 -10.53 -8.31
CA PRO A 77 -6.09 -10.78 -7.95
C PRO A 77 -6.45 -12.26 -7.65
N GLN A 78 -5.65 -13.20 -8.15
CA GLN A 78 -5.80 -14.64 -7.91
C GLN A 78 -4.81 -15.18 -6.87
N GLY A 79 -3.95 -14.31 -6.33
CA GLY A 79 -2.94 -14.66 -5.35
C GLY A 79 -3.54 -14.87 -3.96
N VAL A 80 -3.01 -15.84 -3.24
CA VAL A 80 -3.41 -16.20 -1.88
C VAL A 80 -2.23 -16.15 -0.91
N LEU A 81 -1.01 -16.46 -1.39
CA LEU A 81 0.20 -16.46 -0.57
C LEU A 81 1.36 -15.78 -1.31
N ALA A 82 1.98 -14.80 -0.67
CA ALA A 82 3.23 -14.18 -1.11
C ALA A 82 4.40 -14.78 -0.33
N VAL A 83 5.44 -15.21 -1.04
CA VAL A 83 6.73 -15.61 -0.48
C VAL A 83 7.75 -14.55 -0.87
N ILE A 84 8.38 -13.96 0.13
CA ILE A 84 9.29 -12.82 0.00
C ILE A 84 10.68 -13.29 0.45
N ARG A 85 11.69 -13.07 -0.39
CA ARG A 85 13.05 -13.50 -0.12
C ARG A 85 14.06 -12.46 -0.55
N ASN A 86 14.99 -12.12 0.35
CA ASN A 86 16.25 -11.51 -0.07
C ASN A 86 17.16 -12.59 -0.68
N ARG A 87 17.55 -12.46 -1.95
CA ARG A 87 18.39 -13.44 -2.65
C ARG A 87 19.80 -13.57 -2.10
N ALA A 88 20.29 -12.57 -1.37
CA ALA A 88 21.55 -12.66 -0.64
C ALA A 88 21.44 -13.54 0.62
N SER A 89 20.21 -13.87 1.05
CA SER A 89 19.92 -14.65 2.25
C SER A 89 19.19 -15.97 1.93
N PRO A 90 19.32 -16.99 2.80
CA PRO A 90 18.57 -18.24 2.67
C PRO A 90 17.12 -18.13 3.19
N ASN A 91 16.83 -17.13 4.03
CA ASN A 91 15.54 -16.99 4.70
C ASN A 91 14.48 -16.40 3.77
N SER A 92 13.23 -16.86 3.95
CA SER A 92 12.05 -16.31 3.29
C SER A 92 10.95 -16.03 4.31
N ILE A 93 10.17 -14.99 4.04
CA ILE A 93 9.00 -14.59 4.81
C ILE A 93 7.77 -14.87 3.95
N SER A 94 6.63 -15.16 4.59
CA SER A 94 5.37 -15.39 3.88
C SER A 94 4.30 -14.43 4.39
N ALA A 95 3.54 -13.86 3.46
CA ALA A 95 2.45 -12.93 3.74
C ALA A 95 1.15 -13.44 3.12
N PRO A 96 0.01 -13.35 3.82
CA PRO A 96 -1.28 -13.62 3.20
C PRO A 96 -1.59 -12.55 2.15
N VAL A 97 -2.14 -12.97 1.01
CA VAL A 97 -2.60 -12.04 -0.03
C VAL A 97 -4.11 -11.85 0.10
N ILE A 98 -4.52 -10.60 0.32
CA ILE A 98 -5.91 -10.19 0.50
C ILE A 98 -6.25 -9.19 -0.61
N ASP A 99 -7.34 -9.45 -1.34
CA ASP A 99 -7.75 -8.68 -2.52
C ASP A 99 -6.63 -8.47 -3.56
N GLY A 100 -5.68 -9.40 -3.62
CA GLY A 100 -4.52 -9.36 -4.50
C GLY A 100 -3.38 -8.44 -4.06
N GLY A 101 -3.39 -7.93 -2.83
CA GLY A 101 -2.29 -7.19 -2.21
C GLY A 101 -1.86 -7.83 -0.89
N PHE A 102 -0.84 -7.28 -0.24
CA PHE A 102 -0.41 -7.65 1.11
C PHE A 102 0.26 -6.47 1.82
N ASP A 103 0.22 -6.51 3.15
CA ASP A 103 0.72 -5.47 4.05
C ASP A 103 2.25 -5.41 4.04
N PRO A 104 2.87 -4.32 4.53
CA PRO A 104 4.31 -4.24 4.69
C PRO A 104 4.87 -5.37 5.57
N GLU A 105 5.68 -6.23 4.96
CA GLU A 105 6.45 -7.26 5.65
C GLU A 105 7.92 -6.85 5.80
N PRO A 106 8.47 -6.88 7.03
CA PRO A 106 9.86 -6.52 7.29
C PRO A 106 10.82 -7.62 6.82
N VAL A 107 11.76 -7.28 5.93
CA VAL A 107 12.77 -8.19 5.38
C VAL A 107 14.18 -7.64 5.67
N PRO A 108 15.08 -8.42 6.29
CA PRO A 108 16.48 -8.03 6.43
C PRO A 108 17.16 -7.86 5.05
N ALA A 109 17.56 -6.64 4.73
CA ALA A 109 18.23 -6.31 3.48
C ALA A 109 18.97 -4.97 3.55
N VAL A 110 20.03 -4.86 2.75
CA VAL A 110 20.80 -3.63 2.56
C VAL A 110 20.67 -3.11 1.14
N VAL A 111 21.10 -1.86 0.91
CA VAL A 111 21.15 -1.27 -0.44
C VAL A 111 21.96 -2.16 -1.38
N GLY A 112 21.38 -2.47 -2.56
CA GLY A 112 21.98 -3.34 -3.57
C GLY A 112 21.53 -4.80 -3.49
N ASP A 113 20.91 -5.24 -2.40
CA ASP A 113 20.31 -6.57 -2.33
C ASP A 113 19.14 -6.71 -3.32
N THR A 114 18.88 -7.94 -3.76
CA THR A 114 17.76 -8.26 -4.64
C THR A 114 16.66 -8.97 -3.86
N ILE A 115 15.49 -8.34 -3.77
CA ILE A 115 14.28 -8.93 -3.20
C ILE A 115 13.52 -9.65 -4.32
N GLU A 116 13.24 -10.92 -4.10
CA GLU A 116 12.36 -11.73 -4.91
C GLU A 116 11.03 -11.91 -4.19
N VAL A 117 9.92 -11.61 -4.88
CA VAL A 117 8.56 -11.85 -4.40
C VAL A 117 7.86 -12.79 -5.36
N VAL A 118 7.36 -13.89 -4.83
CA VAL A 118 6.60 -14.91 -5.56
C VAL A 118 5.22 -14.99 -4.93
N ILE A 119 4.18 -14.66 -5.68
CA ILE A 119 2.79 -14.80 -5.25
C ILE A 119 2.19 -16.03 -5.94
N THR A 120 1.55 -16.88 -5.17
CA THR A 120 0.90 -18.12 -5.63
C THR A 120 -0.59 -18.11 -5.37
N ASP A 121 -1.36 -18.79 -6.21
CA ASP A 121 -2.79 -19.04 -6.01
C ASP A 121 -3.05 -20.20 -5.03
N ASN A 122 -4.32 -20.54 -4.83
CA ASN A 122 -4.74 -21.66 -3.96
C ASN A 122 -4.27 -23.05 -4.43
N SER A 123 -3.79 -23.16 -5.68
CA SER A 123 -3.29 -24.39 -6.29
C SER A 123 -1.75 -24.46 -6.26
N GLY A 124 -1.09 -23.43 -5.71
CA GLY A 124 0.36 -23.31 -5.66
C GLY A 124 0.99 -22.82 -6.96
N VAL A 125 0.19 -22.35 -7.92
CA VAL A 125 0.70 -21.81 -9.20
C VAL A 125 1.13 -20.37 -8.98
N THR A 126 2.32 -20.02 -9.45
CA THR A 126 2.83 -18.65 -9.41
C THR A 126 2.01 -17.73 -10.31
N VAL A 127 1.31 -16.77 -9.71
CA VAL A 127 0.55 -15.74 -10.41
C VAL A 127 1.37 -14.49 -10.67
N VAL A 128 2.31 -14.17 -9.77
CA VAL A 128 3.22 -13.03 -9.90
C VAL A 128 4.60 -13.44 -9.42
N ARG A 129 5.63 -13.06 -10.17
CA ARG A 129 7.03 -13.16 -9.74
C ARG A 129 7.76 -11.88 -10.10
N VAL A 130 8.29 -11.19 -9.10
CA VAL A 130 8.99 -9.92 -9.26
C VAL A 130 10.35 -10.01 -8.58
N LEU A 131 11.36 -9.45 -9.23
CA LEU A 131 12.67 -9.20 -8.64
C LEU A 131 12.89 -7.69 -8.65
N THR A 132 13.22 -7.13 -7.49
CA THR A 132 13.54 -5.70 -7.37
C THR A 132 14.80 -5.51 -6.54
N THR A 133 15.54 -4.46 -6.86
CA THR A 133 16.78 -4.12 -6.13
C THR A 133 16.46 -3.09 -5.05
N VAL A 134 17.02 -3.28 -3.87
CA VAL A 134 16.91 -2.32 -2.77
C VAL A 134 17.72 -1.07 -3.11
N THR A 135 17.07 0.09 -3.09
CA THR A 135 17.73 1.39 -3.29
C THR A 135 17.80 2.18 -1.99
N ALA A 136 18.67 3.19 -1.95
CA ALA A 136 18.96 3.93 -0.73
C ALA A 136 17.91 4.96 -0.34
N THR A 137 17.06 5.39 -1.29
CA THR A 137 16.12 6.49 -1.06
C THR A 137 14.82 6.26 -1.80
N ILE A 138 13.75 5.97 -1.07
CA ILE A 138 12.41 5.73 -1.61
C ILE A 138 11.41 6.43 -0.69
N PRO A 139 10.65 7.43 -1.18
CA PRO A 139 9.57 8.03 -0.41
C PRO A 139 8.52 7.00 0.00
N PRO A 140 7.89 7.16 1.19
CA PRO A 140 6.78 6.31 1.57
C PRO A 140 5.61 6.49 0.60
N VAL A 141 4.83 5.43 0.41
CA VAL A 141 3.59 5.46 -0.37
C VAL A 141 2.44 4.87 0.44
N VAL A 142 1.20 5.28 0.11
CA VAL A 142 0.00 4.62 0.64
C VAL A 142 -0.27 3.35 -0.17
N VAL A 143 -0.09 2.19 0.46
CA VAL A 143 -0.31 0.86 -0.14
C VAL A 143 -1.79 0.61 -0.35
N ARG A 144 -2.61 0.93 0.67
CA ARG A 144 -4.07 0.86 0.60
C ARG A 144 -4.74 1.67 1.69
N THR A 145 -6.05 1.82 1.55
CA THR A 145 -6.94 2.35 2.57
C THR A 145 -8.12 1.43 2.79
N GLU A 146 -8.65 1.44 4.00
CA GLU A 146 -9.96 0.88 4.33
C GLU A 146 -10.80 1.99 4.96
N PRO A 147 -11.92 2.44 4.35
CA PRO A 147 -12.49 1.95 3.10
C PRO A 147 -11.58 2.17 1.87
N PRO A 148 -11.66 1.30 0.85
CA PRO A 148 -10.96 1.53 -0.41
C PRO A 148 -11.61 2.67 -1.20
N LYS A 149 -10.86 3.25 -2.14
CA LYS A 149 -11.35 4.35 -2.98
C LYS A 149 -12.63 3.95 -3.73
N LYS A 150 -13.63 4.82 -3.67
CA LYS A 150 -15.00 4.66 -4.20
C LYS A 150 -15.81 3.54 -3.53
N LYS A 151 -15.43 3.10 -2.33
CA LYS A 151 -16.29 2.19 -1.56
C LYS A 151 -17.63 2.87 -1.28
N ILE A 152 -18.69 2.13 -1.50
CA ILE A 152 -20.06 2.50 -1.12
C ILE A 152 -20.51 1.64 0.06
N ASP A 153 -21.61 2.05 0.68
CA ASP A 153 -22.21 1.37 1.83
C ASP A 153 -21.24 1.26 3.03
N VAL A 154 -20.41 2.28 3.22
CA VAL A 154 -19.50 2.35 4.37
C VAL A 154 -20.31 2.56 5.66
N PRO A 155 -20.07 1.78 6.73
CA PRO A 155 -20.78 1.96 8.00
C PRO A 155 -20.57 3.34 8.62
N LEU A 156 -21.58 3.86 9.32
CA LEU A 156 -21.55 5.21 9.90
C LEU A 156 -20.49 5.35 11.01
N ASN A 157 -20.13 4.26 11.68
CA ASN A 157 -19.09 4.21 12.71
C ASN A 157 -17.75 3.68 12.20
N THR A 158 -17.50 3.75 10.88
CA THR A 158 -16.25 3.27 10.28
C THR A 158 -15.02 3.91 10.93
N VAL A 159 -14.00 3.10 11.17
CA VAL A 159 -12.63 3.56 11.42
C VAL A 159 -11.90 3.51 10.08
N ILE A 160 -11.27 4.62 9.69
CA ILE A 160 -10.59 4.70 8.39
C ILE A 160 -9.12 4.34 8.61
N SER A 161 -8.64 3.28 7.97
CA SER A 161 -7.24 2.85 8.04
C SER A 161 -6.47 3.27 6.77
N VAL A 162 -5.23 3.73 6.96
CA VAL A 162 -4.26 4.04 5.91
C VAL A 162 -3.03 3.18 6.17
N VAL A 163 -2.66 2.36 5.18
CA VAL A 163 -1.48 1.50 5.25
C VAL A 163 -0.39 2.10 4.39
N PHE A 164 0.72 2.49 5.01
CA PHE A 164 1.91 2.99 4.33
C PHE A 164 2.85 1.85 3.94
N SER A 165 3.78 2.09 3.02
CA SER A 165 4.75 1.07 2.57
C SER A 165 5.84 0.76 3.59
N GLU A 166 5.99 1.61 4.60
CA GLU A 166 7.01 1.56 5.63
C GLU A 166 6.55 2.35 6.86
N PRO A 167 7.23 2.22 8.02
CA PRO A 167 6.93 3.00 9.20
C PRO A 167 7.01 4.51 8.96
N VAL A 168 6.00 5.24 9.43
CA VAL A 168 5.95 6.71 9.34
C VAL A 168 6.23 7.37 10.69
N ALA A 169 6.74 8.60 10.65
CA ALA A 169 7.14 9.31 11.86
C ALA A 169 5.91 9.84 12.63
N ALA A 170 5.71 9.38 13.86
CA ALA A 170 4.60 9.78 14.74
C ALA A 170 4.35 11.31 14.81
N PRO A 171 5.37 12.18 14.92
CA PRO A 171 5.15 13.63 15.00
C PRO A 171 4.54 14.24 13.73
N THR A 172 4.55 13.52 12.61
CA THR A 172 3.99 13.95 11.33
C THR A 172 2.52 13.57 11.15
N LEU A 173 1.98 12.76 12.07
CA LEU A 173 0.59 12.33 12.07
C LEU A 173 -0.25 13.29 12.91
N THR A 174 -1.04 14.11 12.23
CA THR A 174 -1.92 15.11 12.83
C THR A 174 -3.28 15.08 12.12
N PRO A 175 -4.34 15.65 12.73
CA PRO A 175 -5.63 15.81 12.05
C PRO A 175 -5.58 16.67 10.77
N THR A 176 -4.47 17.36 10.51
CA THR A 176 -4.25 18.15 9.28
C THR A 176 -3.39 17.42 8.25
N SER A 177 -2.64 16.38 8.64
CA SER A 177 -1.89 15.52 7.71
C SER A 177 -2.68 14.30 7.27
N VAL A 178 -3.62 13.82 8.10
CA VAL A 178 -4.65 12.83 7.78
C VAL A 178 -6.00 13.43 8.15
N GLU A 179 -6.71 13.94 7.16
CA GLU A 179 -7.92 14.76 7.36
C GLU A 179 -9.11 14.16 6.62
N LEU A 180 -10.28 14.09 7.27
CA LEU A 180 -11.54 13.68 6.66
C LEU A 180 -12.42 14.90 6.36
N ARG A 181 -13.00 14.97 5.16
CA ARG A 181 -13.88 16.06 4.75
C ARG A 181 -15.21 15.57 4.20
N GLN A 182 -16.25 16.38 4.41
CA GLN A 182 -17.53 16.33 3.71
C GLN A 182 -17.66 17.62 2.88
N GLY A 183 -17.31 17.54 1.60
CA GLY A 183 -17.18 18.74 0.76
C GLY A 183 -16.18 19.75 1.39
N PRO A 184 -16.58 21.00 1.68
CA PRO A 184 -15.69 21.98 2.31
C PRO A 184 -15.51 21.77 3.83
N THR A 185 -16.37 20.99 4.47
CA THR A 185 -16.41 20.84 5.93
C THR A 185 -15.41 19.79 6.41
N VAL A 186 -14.56 20.15 7.37
CA VAL A 186 -13.66 19.19 8.04
C VAL A 186 -14.44 18.41 9.10
N ILE A 187 -14.27 17.09 9.10
CA ILE A 187 -14.84 16.19 10.10
C ILE A 187 -13.80 16.00 11.21
N PRO A 188 -14.12 16.32 12.47
CA PRO A 188 -13.20 16.12 13.57
C PRO A 188 -12.98 14.62 13.84
N GLY A 189 -11.76 14.27 14.20
CA GLY A 189 -11.38 12.90 14.53
C GLY A 189 -10.00 12.81 15.15
N THR A 190 -9.62 11.60 15.53
CA THR A 190 -8.32 11.30 16.13
C THR A 190 -7.48 10.47 15.15
N VAL A 191 -6.20 10.81 15.03
CA VAL A 191 -5.22 10.06 14.24
C VAL A 191 -4.32 9.28 15.19
N ARG A 192 -4.15 7.97 14.94
CA ARG A 192 -3.29 7.11 15.77
C ARG A 192 -2.73 5.93 14.98
N PHE A 193 -1.67 5.32 15.47
CA PHE A 193 -1.25 4.01 14.99
C PHE A 193 -2.19 2.91 15.50
N ARG A 194 -2.43 1.92 14.64
CA ARG A 194 -3.17 0.70 14.99
C ARG A 194 -2.25 -0.42 15.43
N ASP A 195 -1.10 -0.52 14.78
CA ASP A 195 -0.15 -1.60 14.91
C ASP A 195 1.14 -1.14 15.60
N SER A 196 2.00 -2.08 15.99
CA SER A 196 3.31 -1.80 16.57
C SER A 196 4.42 -1.58 15.53
N GLY A 197 4.13 -1.78 14.25
CA GLY A 197 5.04 -1.52 13.14
C GLY A 197 4.98 -0.08 12.65
N ASP A 198 4.09 0.75 13.19
CA ASP A 198 3.93 2.18 12.87
C ASP A 198 3.72 2.45 11.37
N TYR A 199 3.14 1.50 10.63
CA TYR A 199 2.81 1.63 9.20
C TYR A 199 1.29 1.58 8.93
N VAL A 200 0.46 1.25 9.92
CA VAL A 200 -1.01 1.34 9.83
C VAL A 200 -1.51 2.48 10.71
N VAL A 201 -2.02 3.53 10.06
CA VAL A 201 -2.59 4.72 10.72
C VAL A 201 -4.11 4.69 10.61
N GLU A 202 -4.80 4.90 11.72
CA GLU A 202 -6.24 5.06 11.79
C GLU A 202 -6.63 6.53 11.95
N PHE A 203 -7.66 6.93 11.21
CA PHE A 203 -8.49 8.10 11.51
C PHE A 203 -9.83 7.62 12.10
N VAL A 204 -10.11 8.01 13.33
CA VAL A 204 -11.36 7.70 14.03
C VAL A 204 -12.21 8.98 14.10
N PRO A 205 -13.33 9.07 13.34
CA PRO A 205 -14.25 10.19 13.46
C PRO A 205 -14.75 10.36 14.91
N ALA A 206 -14.87 11.60 15.38
CA ALA A 206 -15.30 11.89 16.75
C ALA A 206 -16.78 11.57 16.99
N THR A 207 -17.58 11.56 15.93
CA THR A 207 -19.00 11.19 15.92
C THR A 207 -19.28 10.28 14.74
N PRO A 208 -20.34 9.45 14.78
CA PRO A 208 -20.78 8.71 13.61
C PRO A 208 -20.99 9.65 12.40
N LEU A 209 -20.60 9.16 11.23
CA LEU A 209 -20.76 9.85 9.96
C LEU A 209 -22.24 9.94 9.58
N ALA A 210 -22.57 10.93 8.75
CA ALA A 210 -23.92 11.09 8.22
C ALA A 210 -24.22 9.96 7.21
N PRO A 211 -25.47 9.47 7.13
CA PRO A 211 -25.84 8.43 6.17
C PRO A 211 -25.88 8.95 4.73
N ASN A 212 -25.66 8.04 3.77
CA ASN A 212 -25.72 8.32 2.32
C ASN A 212 -24.92 9.56 1.92
N THR A 213 -23.74 9.74 2.50
CA THR A 213 -22.94 10.96 2.39
C THR A 213 -21.56 10.65 1.82
N ASP A 214 -21.12 11.49 0.89
CA ASP A 214 -19.79 11.42 0.33
C ASP A 214 -18.76 12.07 1.26
N TYR A 215 -17.71 11.31 1.56
CA TYR A 215 -16.56 11.74 2.33
C TYR A 215 -15.28 11.57 1.53
N GLN A 216 -14.31 12.44 1.79
CA GLN A 216 -12.96 12.35 1.23
C GLN A 216 -11.94 12.37 2.36
N LEU A 217 -11.14 11.31 2.45
CA LEU A 217 -9.92 11.28 3.23
C LEU A 217 -8.78 11.90 2.41
N SER A 218 -8.04 12.81 3.03
CA SER A 218 -6.82 13.41 2.47
C SER A 218 -5.62 13.06 3.33
N VAL A 219 -4.60 12.45 2.72
CA VAL A 219 -3.29 12.21 3.33
C VAL A 219 -2.29 13.13 2.65
N SER A 220 -1.76 14.11 3.38
CA SER A 220 -0.90 15.15 2.81
C SER A 220 0.58 14.77 2.82
N GLN A 221 1.40 15.51 2.07
CA GLN A 221 2.86 15.36 2.08
C GLN A 221 3.51 15.79 3.40
N ALA A 222 2.73 16.24 4.39
CA ALA A 222 3.24 16.46 5.74
C ALA A 222 3.60 15.13 6.43
N VAL A 223 2.96 14.02 6.04
CA VAL A 223 3.31 12.67 6.52
C VAL A 223 4.67 12.26 5.95
N LYS A 224 5.56 11.80 6.83
CA LYS A 224 6.92 11.38 6.46
C LYS A 224 7.25 10.00 6.99
N SER A 225 8.15 9.30 6.30
CA SER A 225 8.82 8.11 6.82
C SER A 225 9.65 8.45 8.06
N ILE A 226 10.07 7.44 8.81
CA ILE A 226 10.97 7.61 9.97
C ILE A 226 12.36 8.17 9.60
N THR A 227 12.76 8.09 8.34
CA THR A 227 13.99 8.68 7.77
C THR A 227 13.79 10.12 7.31
N GLY A 228 12.55 10.63 7.30
CA GLY A 228 12.22 12.03 7.02
C GLY A 228 11.79 12.34 5.58
N LEU A 229 11.60 11.32 4.73
CA LEU A 229 11.07 11.52 3.37
C LEU A 229 9.55 11.71 3.41
N ALA A 230 9.06 12.72 2.71
CA ALA A 230 7.62 12.98 2.55
C ALA A 230 7.02 12.10 1.46
N LEU A 231 5.69 11.90 1.48
CA LEU A 231 4.97 11.33 0.34
C LEU A 231 5.28 12.12 -0.95
N GLU A 232 5.43 11.43 -2.08
CA GLU A 232 5.68 12.07 -3.39
C GLU A 232 4.56 13.04 -3.81
N SER A 233 3.33 12.69 -3.45
CA SER A 233 2.13 13.48 -3.72
C SER A 233 1.07 13.21 -2.64
N PRO A 234 0.17 14.17 -2.35
CA PRO A 234 -0.96 13.90 -1.46
C PRO A 234 -1.87 12.81 -2.04
N VAL A 235 -2.49 12.04 -1.17
CA VAL A 235 -3.42 10.95 -1.54
C VAL A 235 -4.83 11.33 -1.12
N SER A 236 -5.79 11.21 -2.04
CA SER A 236 -7.21 11.45 -1.78
C SER A 236 -8.05 10.21 -2.05
N VAL A 237 -8.82 9.81 -1.05
CA VAL A 237 -9.66 8.62 -1.03
C VAL A 237 -11.11 9.01 -0.75
N ASP A 238 -11.94 8.91 -1.78
CA ASP A 238 -13.37 9.18 -1.69
C ASP A 238 -14.12 7.90 -1.32
N PHE A 239 -15.14 7.99 -0.49
CA PHE A 239 -16.07 6.90 -0.19
C PHE A 239 -17.45 7.45 0.17
N THR A 240 -18.47 6.60 0.09
CA THR A 240 -19.86 6.96 0.40
C THR A 240 -20.38 6.09 1.54
N THR A 241 -20.93 6.72 2.58
CA THR A 241 -21.56 6.00 3.68
C THR A 241 -22.89 5.37 3.27
N GLY A 242 -23.23 4.24 3.88
CA GLY A 242 -24.55 3.64 3.78
C GLY A 242 -25.50 4.20 4.84
N THR A 243 -26.34 3.33 5.40
CA THR A 243 -27.25 3.65 6.52
C THR A 243 -26.99 2.82 7.77
N GLU A 244 -26.08 1.85 7.67
CA GLU A 244 -25.83 0.87 8.72
C GLU A 244 -24.72 1.32 9.67
N VAL A 245 -24.82 0.87 10.91
CA VAL A 245 -23.76 0.97 11.92
C VAL A 245 -23.22 -0.45 12.10
N GLU A 246 -21.91 -0.61 12.04
CA GLU A 246 -21.27 -1.90 12.26
C GLU A 246 -21.37 -2.27 13.74
N GLY A 247 -22.00 -3.40 14.03
CA GLY A 247 -22.12 -3.94 15.39
C GLY A 247 -20.79 -4.49 15.90
N PRO A 248 -20.69 -4.81 17.21
CA PRO A 248 -19.51 -5.50 17.72
C PRO A 248 -19.30 -6.82 16.99
N VAL A 249 -18.03 -7.22 16.79
CA VAL A 249 -17.67 -8.51 16.19
C VAL A 249 -18.42 -9.63 16.91
N ALA A 250 -19.26 -10.36 16.19
CA ALA A 250 -19.90 -11.55 16.72
C ALA A 250 -18.84 -12.65 16.87
N VAL A 251 -18.74 -13.24 18.08
CA VAL A 251 -17.78 -14.32 18.36
C VAL A 251 -18.07 -15.51 17.43
N VAL A 252 -17.03 -15.98 16.73
CA VAL A 252 -17.06 -17.27 16.05
C VAL A 252 -16.86 -18.36 17.09
N ALA A 253 -17.95 -18.99 17.52
CA ALA A 253 -17.86 -20.17 18.39
C ALA A 253 -17.61 -21.42 17.55
N VAL A 254 -16.51 -22.13 17.80
CA VAL A 254 -16.21 -23.42 17.19
C VAL A 254 -16.74 -24.52 18.11
N PHE A 255 -17.72 -25.27 17.63
CA PHE A 255 -18.27 -26.43 18.33
C PHE A 255 -18.01 -27.72 17.53
N PRO A 256 -17.49 -28.78 18.16
CA PRO A 256 -17.03 -28.85 19.56
C PRO A 256 -15.69 -28.12 19.77
N GLU A 257 -15.45 -27.62 20.99
CA GLU A 257 -14.17 -26.95 21.37
C GLU A 257 -12.95 -27.90 21.29
N THR A 258 -13.19 -29.20 21.34
CA THR A 258 -12.18 -30.24 21.10
C THR A 258 -12.76 -31.36 20.22
N ALA A 259 -11.95 -31.84 19.28
CA ALA A 259 -12.26 -33.01 18.46
C ALA A 259 -11.05 -33.97 18.48
N LEU A 260 -11.31 -35.25 18.74
CA LEU A 260 -10.29 -36.29 18.63
C LEU A 260 -10.13 -36.68 17.16
N VAL A 261 -8.94 -36.46 16.60
CA VAL A 261 -8.59 -36.89 15.25
C VAL A 261 -7.64 -38.08 15.35
N GLN A 262 -7.94 -39.17 14.63
CA GLN A 262 -7.07 -40.34 14.56
C GLN A 262 -5.77 -40.03 13.82
N VAL A 263 -4.65 -40.58 14.28
CA VAL A 263 -3.35 -40.45 13.60
C VAL A 263 -3.46 -40.98 12.17
N GLY A 264 -3.16 -40.13 11.18
CA GLY A 264 -3.29 -40.45 9.75
C GLY A 264 -4.62 -40.06 9.09
N SER A 265 -5.53 -39.41 9.82
CA SER A 265 -6.78 -38.85 9.27
C SER A 265 -6.67 -37.36 8.98
N ALA A 266 -7.49 -36.86 8.04
CA ALA A 266 -7.67 -35.43 7.78
C ALA A 266 -9.02 -34.95 8.34
N ALA A 267 -9.02 -33.79 9.00
CA ALA A 267 -10.23 -33.12 9.48
C ALA A 267 -10.46 -31.82 8.69
N GLN A 268 -11.71 -31.56 8.30
CA GLN A 268 -12.09 -30.35 7.58
C GLN A 268 -13.10 -29.54 8.41
N LEU A 269 -12.76 -28.29 8.71
CA LEU A 269 -13.69 -27.34 9.34
C LEU A 269 -14.54 -26.68 8.25
N ARG A 270 -15.85 -26.60 8.45
CA ARG A 270 -16.78 -25.83 7.59
C ARG A 270 -17.49 -24.78 8.42
N ALA A 271 -17.31 -23.52 8.07
CA ALA A 271 -18.10 -22.43 8.62
C ALA A 271 -19.43 -22.30 7.84
N ARG A 272 -20.54 -22.10 8.56
CA ARG A 272 -21.78 -21.54 8.01
C ARG A 272 -22.03 -20.21 8.68
N GLY A 273 -22.17 -19.15 7.89
CA GLY A 273 -22.67 -17.87 8.40
C GLY A 273 -24.12 -18.01 8.88
N PRO A 274 -24.60 -17.11 9.76
CA PRO A 274 -25.99 -17.10 10.19
C PRO A 274 -26.88 -16.95 8.96
N GLY A 275 -27.68 -17.97 8.68
CA GLY A 275 -28.72 -17.88 7.67
C GLY A 275 -29.73 -16.83 8.14
N HIS A 276 -30.02 -15.84 7.31
CA HIS A 276 -31.20 -14.99 7.50
C HIS A 276 -32.43 -15.89 7.57
N HIS A 277 -32.93 -16.14 8.78
CA HIS A 277 -34.24 -16.71 8.98
C HIS A 277 -35.25 -15.66 8.54
N HIS A 278 -35.71 -15.75 7.30
CA HIS A 278 -37.01 -15.20 6.93
C HIS A 278 -38.05 -16.01 7.69
N GLY A 279 -38.47 -15.48 8.85
CA GLY A 279 -39.63 -15.95 9.56
C GLY A 279 -40.85 -15.87 8.65
N ARG A 280 -41.34 -17.02 8.18
CA ARG A 280 -42.75 -17.15 7.86
C ARG A 280 -43.45 -17.46 9.18
N ASP A 281 -43.87 -16.39 9.85
CA ASP A 281 -45.10 -16.46 10.64
C ASP A 281 -46.24 -16.80 9.69
N GLY A 282 -46.95 -17.88 10.02
CA GLY A 282 -48.08 -18.37 9.24
C GLY A 282 -48.77 -19.49 9.99
N ARG A 283 -49.37 -19.16 11.14
CA ARG A 283 -50.48 -19.95 11.68
C ARG A 283 -51.67 -19.81 10.75
N CYS A 284 -52.17 -20.93 10.24
CA CYS A 284 -53.55 -21.40 10.25
C CYS A 284 -53.53 -22.88 9.85
#